data_AF-A0A832CKL2-F1
#
_entry.id   AF-A0A832CKL2-F1
#
_cell.length_a   1.000
_cell.length_b   1.000
_cell.length_c   1.000
_cell.angle_alpha   90.00
_cell.angle_beta   90.00
_cell.angle_gamma   90.00
#
_symmetry.space_group_name_H-M   'P 1'
#
loop_
_entity.id
_entity.type
_entity.pdbx_description
1 polymer ?
#
loop_
_entity_poly.entity_id
_entity_poly.type
_entity_poly.pdbx_seq_one_letter_code
_entity_poly.pdbx_strand_id
1 'polypeptide(L)'
;MNWKWLKFIPWVDPRAKFIMTIPHKGHLLDLGCWDGSTLKHFLELRPDLKIYAVDIQKHPNLTQFQYTFHQADLETDIFTLARRIPWTQSRVCT
;
A
#
# COMPACT_ATOMS: atom_id res chain seq x y z
N MET A 1 7.77 9.50 -16.46
CA MET A 1 7.04 8.46 -17.21
C MET A 1 5.56 8.57 -16.86
N ASN A 2 4.63 8.47 -17.83
CA ASN A 2 3.20 8.62 -17.57
C ASN A 2 2.58 7.24 -17.28
N TRP A 3 2.43 6.90 -15.99
CA TRP A 3 2.02 5.55 -15.57
C TRP A 3 0.60 5.19 -15.97
N LYS A 4 -0.25 6.17 -16.28
CA LYS A 4 -1.63 5.94 -16.76
C LYS A 4 -1.71 5.01 -17.97
N TRP A 5 -0.66 4.94 -18.79
CA TRP A 5 -0.61 4.07 -19.97
C TRP A 5 -0.24 2.63 -19.65
N LEU A 6 0.48 2.38 -18.56
CA LEU A 6 0.86 1.03 -18.13
C LEU A 6 -0.35 0.17 -17.76
N LYS A 7 -1.51 0.78 -17.47
CA LYS A 7 -2.75 0.04 -17.22
C LYS A 7 -3.19 -0.83 -18.41
N PHE A 8 -2.79 -0.46 -19.63
CA PHE A 8 -3.14 -1.19 -20.85
C PHE A 8 -2.12 -2.29 -21.19
N ILE A 9 -0.91 -2.20 -20.65
CA ILE A 9 0.21 -3.12 -20.89
C ILE A 9 0.91 -3.47 -19.56
N PRO A 10 0.19 -4.00 -18.56
CA PRO A 10 0.71 -4.12 -17.21
C PRO A 10 1.88 -5.10 -17.07
N TRP A 11 2.12 -5.98 -18.07
CA TRP A 11 3.24 -6.91 -18.06
C TRP A 11 4.62 -6.27 -18.25
N VAL A 12 4.68 -5.00 -18.67
CA VAL A 12 5.94 -4.27 -18.88
C VAL A 12 6.55 -3.77 -17.57
N ASP A 13 5.73 -3.61 -16.52
CA ASP A 13 6.20 -3.22 -15.19
C ASP A 13 5.62 -4.17 -14.13
N PRO A 14 6.45 -4.92 -13.38
CA PRO A 14 5.97 -5.88 -12.38
C PRO A 14 5.06 -5.26 -11.31
N ARG A 15 5.24 -3.98 -10.98
CA ARG A 15 4.41 -3.27 -10.01
C ARG A 15 3.05 -2.91 -10.62
N ALA A 16 3.03 -2.53 -11.90
CA ALA A 16 1.78 -2.38 -12.64
C ALA A 16 1.04 -3.72 -12.77
N LYS A 17 1.76 -4.83 -13.00
CA LYS A 17 1.16 -6.17 -12.98
C LYS A 17 0.54 -6.49 -11.64
N PHE A 18 1.25 -6.24 -10.53
CA PHE A 18 0.74 -6.44 -9.17
C PHE A 18 -0.48 -5.57 -8.86
N ILE A 19 -0.43 -4.26 -9.10
CA ILE A 19 -1.55 -3.37 -8.72
C ILE A 19 -2.84 -3.70 -9.47
N MET A 20 -2.73 -4.28 -10.67
CA MET A 20 -3.87 -4.70 -11.47
C MET A 20 -4.51 -6.01 -10.99
N THR A 21 -3.86 -6.79 -10.13
CA THR A 21 -4.49 -7.99 -9.52
C THR A 21 -5.38 -7.65 -8.32
N ILE A 22 -5.26 -6.44 -7.76
CA ILE A 22 -6.06 -6.02 -6.61
C ILE A 22 -7.52 -5.84 -7.06
N PRO A 23 -8.51 -6.37 -6.29
CA PRO A 23 -9.92 -6.22 -6.59
C PRO A 23 -10.35 -4.77 -6.84
N HIS A 24 -11.44 -4.59 -7.58
CA HIS A 24 -12.04 -3.26 -7.79
C HIS A 24 -12.43 -2.62 -6.46
N LYS A 25 -12.07 -1.35 -6.24
CA LYS A 25 -12.26 -0.64 -4.97
C LYS A 25 -11.62 -1.34 -3.76
N GLY A 26 -10.60 -2.16 -4.03
CA GLY A 26 -9.83 -2.86 -3.01
C GLY A 26 -9.03 -1.92 -2.12
N HIS A 27 -8.47 -2.50 -1.06
CA HIS A 27 -7.63 -1.83 -0.10
C HIS A 27 -6.19 -2.35 -0.26
N LEU A 28 -5.22 -1.44 -0.28
CA LEU A 28 -3.79 -1.75 -0.33
C LEU A 28 -3.09 -1.14 0.87
N LEU A 29 -2.33 -1.95 1.60
CA LEU A 29 -1.43 -1.50 2.66
C LEU A 29 0.01 -1.61 2.16
N ASP A 30 0.75 -0.50 2.23
CA ASP A 30 2.17 -0.43 1.95
C ASP A 30 2.95 -0.20 3.24
N LEU A 31 3.96 -1.06 3.48
CA LEU A 31 4.80 -1.04 4.69
C LEU A 31 6.21 -0.63 4.28
N GLY A 32 6.76 0.40 4.92
CA GLY A 32 8.02 1.00 4.51
C GLY A 32 7.87 1.83 3.24
N CYS A 33 6.83 2.68 3.18
CA CYS A 33 6.48 3.41 1.96
C CYS A 33 7.46 4.54 1.58
N TRP A 34 8.45 4.81 2.42
CA TRP A 34 9.46 5.85 2.28
C TRP A 34 8.87 7.21 1.88
N ASP A 35 9.09 7.68 0.65
CA ASP A 35 8.63 8.98 0.15
C ASP A 35 7.26 8.93 -0.56
N GLY A 36 6.68 7.74 -0.72
CA GLY A 36 5.37 7.52 -1.36
C GLY A 36 5.35 7.68 -2.88
N SER A 37 6.50 7.81 -3.54
CA SER A 37 6.59 7.97 -5.00
C SER A 37 5.91 6.82 -5.76
N THR A 38 6.09 5.58 -5.30
CA THR A 38 5.43 4.40 -5.89
C THR A 38 3.91 4.43 -5.69
N LEU A 39 3.43 4.87 -4.51
CA LEU A 39 2.00 4.95 -4.20
C LEU A 39 1.27 5.98 -5.04
N LYS A 40 1.93 7.11 -5.33
CA LYS A 40 1.43 8.09 -6.30
C LYS A 40 1.14 7.43 -7.65
N HIS A 41 2.08 6.64 -8.13
CA HIS A 41 1.94 5.95 -9.40
C HIS A 41 0.86 4.86 -9.39
N PHE A 42 0.67 4.19 -8.25
CA PHE A 42 -0.45 3.27 -8.07
C PHE A 42 -1.80 3.99 -8.14
N LEU A 43 -1.94 5.17 -7.54
CA LEU A 43 -3.15 5.98 -7.66
C LEU A 43 -3.37 6.52 -9.08
N GLU A 44 -2.30 6.82 -9.82
CA GLU A 44 -2.40 7.18 -11.25
C GLU A 44 -2.96 6.01 -12.10
N LEU A 45 -2.57 4.77 -11.77
CA LEU A 45 -3.03 3.56 -12.43
C LEU A 45 -4.44 3.13 -12.02
N ARG A 46 -4.70 3.17 -10.71
CA ARG A 46 -5.89 2.64 -10.04
C ARG A 46 -6.43 3.67 -9.04
N PRO A 47 -7.04 4.76 -9.54
CA PRO A 47 -7.59 5.81 -8.69
C PRO A 47 -8.79 5.33 -7.84
N ASP A 48 -9.30 4.12 -8.10
CA ASP A 48 -10.36 3.51 -7.31
C ASP A 48 -9.87 2.82 -6.02
N LEU A 49 -8.56 2.60 -5.86
CA LEU A 49 -8.02 1.91 -4.69
C LEU A 49 -7.95 2.82 -3.47
N LYS A 50 -8.21 2.22 -2.30
CA LYS A 50 -7.91 2.84 -1.01
C LYS A 50 -6.53 2.40 -0.56
N ILE A 51 -5.60 3.33 -0.50
CA ILE A 51 -4.22 3.04 -0.12
C ILE A 51 -3.95 3.53 1.31
N TYR A 52 -3.28 2.67 2.07
CA TYR A 52 -2.76 2.94 3.41
C TYR A 52 -1.24 2.78 3.35
N ALA A 53 -0.53 3.68 4.00
CA ALA A 53 0.92 3.75 3.91
C ALA A 53 1.49 3.88 5.32
N VAL A 54 2.50 3.08 5.65
CA VAL A 54 3.17 3.11 6.94
C VAL A 54 4.67 3.23 6.75
N ASP A 55 5.31 4.14 7.48
CA ASP A 55 6.76 4.27 7.53
C ASP A 55 7.21 4.83 8.88
N ILE A 56 8.46 4.56 9.26
CA ILE A 56 9.06 5.08 10.49
C ILE A 56 9.25 6.60 10.43
N GLN A 57 9.45 7.15 9.23
CA GLN A 57 9.63 8.59 9.00
C GLN A 57 8.53 9.18 8.12
N LYS A 58 8.02 10.33 8.54
CA LYS A 58 7.09 11.10 7.71
C LYS A 58 7.86 11.96 6.71
N HIS A 59 7.75 11.66 5.42
CA HIS A 59 8.29 12.49 4.35
C HIS A 59 7.31 13.63 3.98
N PRO A 60 7.78 14.84 3.62
CA PRO A 60 6.92 15.97 3.21
C PRO A 60 6.00 15.66 2.03
N ASN A 61 6.44 14.75 1.16
CA ASN A 61 5.69 14.35 -0.04
C ASN A 61 4.45 13.49 0.30
N LEU A 62 4.41 12.86 1.49
CA LEU A 62 3.37 11.90 1.84
C LEU A 62 1.99 12.53 2.10
N THR A 63 1.93 13.84 2.36
CA THR A 63 0.68 14.55 2.65
C THR A 63 -0.04 15.03 1.39
N GLN A 64 0.57 14.87 0.22
CA GLN A 64 0.09 15.46 -1.03
C GLN A 64 -0.84 14.53 -1.83
N PHE A 65 -1.09 13.32 -1.34
CA PHE A 65 -1.73 12.27 -2.13
C PHE A 65 -2.98 11.69 -1.46
N GLN A 66 -3.85 11.07 -2.26
CA GLN A 66 -5.13 10.48 -1.83
C GLN A 66 -4.94 9.12 -1.14
N TYR A 67 -4.02 9.02 -0.19
CA TYR A 67 -3.84 7.84 0.64
C TYR A 67 -3.70 8.21 2.11
N THR A 68 -3.98 7.25 2.99
CA THR A 68 -3.89 7.45 4.44
C THR A 68 -2.51 7.04 4.92
N PHE A 69 -1.72 7.99 5.43
CA PHE A 69 -0.40 7.73 5.98
C PHE A 69 -0.42 7.64 7.51
N HIS A 70 0.26 6.64 8.06
CA HIS A 70 0.55 6.51 9.48
C HIS A 70 2.06 6.40 9.69
N GLN A 71 2.60 7.24 10.57
CA GLN A 71 3.99 7.08 11.01
C GLN A 71 4.03 6.06 12.14
N ALA A 72 4.81 4.99 11.96
CA ALA A 72 5.02 3.97 12.99
C ALA A 72 6.35 3.24 12.78
N ASP A 73 7.01 2.91 13.89
CA ASP A 73 8.11 1.94 13.90
C ASP A 73 7.53 0.53 14.00
N LEU A 74 7.53 -0.22 12.89
CA LEU A 74 6.93 -1.56 12.82
C LEU A 74 7.63 -2.58 13.74
N GLU A 75 8.86 -2.32 14.17
CA GLU A 75 9.65 -3.21 15.04
C GLU A 75 9.43 -2.90 16.52
N THR A 76 9.30 -1.61 16.88
CA THR A 76 9.28 -1.18 18.29
C THR A 76 7.92 -0.69 18.76
N ASP A 77 7.07 -0.18 17.87
CA ASP A 77 5.74 0.26 18.24
C ASP A 77 4.91 -0.97 18.62
N ILE A 78 4.58 -1.04 19.90
CA ILE A 78 3.65 -2.04 20.42
C ILE A 78 2.29 -1.71 19.82
N PHE A 79 1.89 -2.47 18.80
CA PHE A 79 0.51 -2.51 18.35
C PHE A 79 -0.34 -2.83 19.58
N THR A 80 -1.09 -1.86 20.08
CA THR A 80 -1.93 -2.01 21.27
C THR A 80 -3.08 -3.02 21.06
N LEU A 81 -3.17 -3.60 19.85
CA LEU A 81 -4.02 -4.74 19.48
C LEU A 81 -3.38 -6.12 19.75
N ALA A 82 -2.06 -6.23 19.92
CA ALA A 82 -1.39 -7.50 20.24
C ALA A 82 -1.73 -8.03 21.65
N ARG A 83 -2.34 -7.22 22.52
CA ARG A 83 -2.94 -7.68 23.77
C ARG A 83 -4.31 -8.36 23.59
N ARG A 84 -4.91 -8.36 22.40
CA ARG A 84 -6.25 -8.94 22.18
C ARG A 84 -6.48 -9.60 20.82
N ILE A 85 -5.42 -10.02 20.14
CA ILE A 85 -5.53 -10.99 19.04
C ILE A 85 -4.72 -12.21 19.48
N PRO A 86 -5.35 -13.28 19.98
CA PRO A 86 -4.67 -14.56 20.02
C PRO A 86 -4.31 -14.87 18.57
N TRP A 87 -3.03 -15.08 18.28
CA TRP A 87 -2.59 -15.67 17.02
C TRP A 87 -3.07 -17.12 16.98
N THR A 88 -4.38 -17.33 16.83
CA THR A 88 -4.92 -18.64 16.45
C THR A 88 -4.70 -18.78 14.96
N GLN A 89 -3.69 -19.58 14.62
CA GLN A 89 -3.49 -20.16 13.30
C GLN A 89 -4.83 -20.48 12.65
N SER A 90 -5.19 -19.75 11.60
CA SER A 90 -6.42 -19.97 10.85
C SER A 90 -6.06 -20.11 9.37
N ARG A 91 -5.72 -21.37 9.04
CA ARG A 91 -5.90 -22.11 7.79
C ARG A 91 -5.52 -21.44 6.46
N VAL A 92 -4.58 -22.12 5.80
CA VAL A 92 -4.43 -22.19 4.34
C VAL A 92 -5.81 -22.36 3.70
N CYS A 93 -6.23 -21.41 2.88
CA CYS A 93 -7.33 -21.63 1.94
C CYS A 93 -6.81 -22.58 0.85
N THR A 94 -7.31 -23.82 0.86
CA THR A 94 -7.29 -24.75 -0.28
C THR A 94 -8.20 -24.26 -1.38
#